data_AF-A0A6N7HTS6-F1
#
_entry.id   AF-A0A6N7HTS6-F1
#
_cell.length_a   1.000
_cell.length_b   1.000
_cell.length_c   1.000
_cell.angle_alpha   90.00
_cell.angle_beta   90.00
_cell.angle_gamma   90.00
#
_symmetry.space_group_name_H-M   'P 1'
#
loop_
_entity.id
_entity.type
_entity.pdbx_description
1 polymer ?
#
loop_
_entity_poly.entity_id
_entity_poly.type
_entity_poly.pdbx_seq_one_letter_code
_entity_poly.pdbx_strand_id
1 'polypeptide(L)'
;MDGYGVIIEEIRSCGRDAVTAGEDTGRVDLPAAVSGVEPALPGSASAGSASTLSMVWKTRLRTLGDDVVRLGTDLGGTAEEYAHNEATARANLETADRRHRRHE
;
A
#
# COMPACT_ATOMS: atom_id res chain seq x y z
N MET A 1 9.88 6.73 -23.86
CA MET A 1 9.15 6.89 -22.60
C MET A 1 9.35 8.35 -22.20
N ASP A 2 8.28 9.13 -22.15
CA ASP A 2 8.36 10.52 -21.67
C ASP A 2 8.58 10.53 -20.15
N GLY A 3 8.91 11.71 -19.59
CA GLY A 3 9.17 11.85 -18.16
C GLY A 3 7.95 11.50 -17.28
N TYR A 4 6.74 11.67 -17.79
CA TYR A 4 5.52 11.31 -17.07
C TYR A 4 5.31 9.80 -16.99
N GLY A 5 5.62 9.07 -18.05
CA GLY A 5 5.58 7.60 -18.07
C GLY A 5 6.53 6.96 -17.07
N VAL A 6 7.71 7.57 -16.83
CA VAL A 6 8.65 7.10 -15.80
C VAL A 6 8.05 7.28 -14.41
N ILE A 7 7.50 8.46 -14.11
CA ILE A 7 6.88 8.76 -12.80
C ILE A 7 5.67 7.84 -12.54
N ILE A 8 4.85 7.58 -13.56
CA ILE A 8 3.71 6.66 -13.46
C ILE A 8 4.19 5.25 -13.08
N GLU A 9 5.27 4.75 -13.68
CA GLU A 9 5.79 3.43 -13.33
C GLU A 9 6.45 3.40 -11.95
N GLU A 10 7.11 4.48 -11.52
CA GLU A 10 7.61 4.61 -10.15
C GLU A 10 6.48 4.55 -9.12
N ILE A 11 5.36 5.25 -9.37
CA ILE A 11 4.16 5.18 -8.52
C ILE A 11 3.61 3.75 -8.45
N ARG A 12 3.54 3.05 -9.59
CA ARG A 12 3.10 1.64 -9.61
C ARG A 12 4.03 0.74 -8.82
N SER A 13 5.33 0.93 -8.98
CA SER A 13 6.33 0.15 -8.23
C SER A 13 6.18 0.38 -6.74
N CYS A 14 6.09 1.64 -6.31
CA CYS A 14 5.88 2.00 -4.91
C CYS A 14 4.55 1.41 -4.38
N GLY A 15 3.49 1.42 -5.17
CA GLY A 15 2.21 0.80 -4.82
C GLY A 15 2.33 -0.71 -4.56
N ARG A 16 3.03 -1.44 -5.44
CA ARG A 16 3.30 -2.88 -5.26
C ARG A 16 4.13 -3.15 -4.01
N ASP A 17 5.19 -2.39 -3.81
CA ASP A 17 6.07 -2.53 -2.64
C ASP A 17 5.31 -2.27 -1.34
N ALA A 18 4.41 -1.28 -1.33
CA ALA A 18 3.53 -1.01 -0.20
C ALA A 18 2.58 -2.18 0.07
N VAL A 19 1.92 -2.75 -0.96
CA VAL A 19 1.07 -3.94 -0.77
C VAL A 19 1.85 -5.09 -0.13
N THR A 20 3.04 -5.41 -0.66
CA THR A 20 3.90 -6.47 -0.08
C THR A 20 4.28 -6.15 1.37
N ALA A 21 4.73 -4.93 1.65
CA ALA A 21 5.11 -4.53 3.01
C ALA A 21 3.93 -4.60 3.99
N GLY A 22 2.72 -4.23 3.55
CA GLY A 22 1.51 -4.31 4.36
C GLY A 22 1.11 -5.76 4.67
N GLU A 23 1.15 -6.65 3.67
CA GLU A 23 0.91 -8.08 3.87
C GLU A 23 1.91 -8.70 4.86
N ASP A 24 3.20 -8.41 4.69
CA ASP A 24 4.24 -8.95 5.56
C ASP A 24 4.14 -8.40 6.98
N THR A 25 3.78 -7.13 7.14
CA THR A 25 3.50 -6.53 8.47
C THR A 25 2.38 -7.27 9.19
N GLY A 26 1.30 -7.60 8.48
CA GLY A 26 0.17 -8.35 9.05
C GLY A 26 0.51 -9.79 9.45
N ARG A 27 1.61 -10.35 8.92
CA ARG A 27 2.08 -11.72 9.23
C ARG A 27 2.99 -11.81 10.45
N VAL A 28 3.49 -10.68 10.97
CA VAL A 28 4.39 -10.68 12.12
C VAL A 28 3.65 -11.14 13.39
N ASP A 29 4.12 -12.23 14.00
CA ASP A 29 3.56 -12.76 15.25
C ASP A 29 4.32 -12.23 16.48
N LEU A 30 4.15 -10.94 16.79
CA LEU A 30 4.62 -10.39 18.06
C LEU A 30 3.98 -11.04 19.31
N PRO A 31 2.69 -11.43 19.31
CA PRO A 31 2.09 -12.16 20.42
C PRO A 31 2.87 -13.42 20.86
N ALA A 32 3.53 -14.12 19.93
CA ALA A 32 4.39 -15.26 20.26
C ALA A 32 5.46 -14.93 21.32
N ALA A 33 6.00 -13.70 21.32
CA ALA A 33 7.05 -13.27 22.24
C ALA A 33 6.60 -13.24 23.71
N VAL A 34 5.31 -13.12 23.98
CA VAL A 34 4.74 -13.03 25.34
C VAL A 34 3.86 -14.22 25.71
N SER A 35 3.70 -15.18 24.78
CA SER A 35 2.88 -16.39 24.98
C SER A 35 3.34 -17.27 26.15
N GLY A 36 4.63 -17.22 26.52
CA GLY A 36 5.19 -17.98 27.64
C GLY A 36 4.91 -17.40 29.03
N VAL A 37 4.40 -16.17 29.13
CA VAL A 37 4.22 -15.48 30.42
C VAL A 37 3.07 -16.08 31.23
N GLU A 38 1.94 -16.36 30.60
CA GLU A 38 0.77 -16.91 31.28
C GLU A 38 1.01 -18.32 31.84
N PRO A 39 1.57 -19.29 31.08
CA PRO A 39 1.91 -20.61 31.61
C PRO A 39 2.94 -20.57 32.74
N ALA A 40 3.88 -19.62 32.71
CA ALA A 40 4.93 -19.51 33.71
C ALA A 40 4.45 -18.84 35.02
N LEU A 41 3.49 -17.91 34.94
CA LEU A 41 3.00 -17.11 36.06
C LEU A 41 1.46 -17.05 36.11
N PRO A 42 0.78 -18.20 36.27
CA PRO A 42 -0.67 -18.26 36.19
C PRO A 42 -1.34 -17.43 37.29
N GLY A 43 -2.38 -16.68 36.92
CA GLY A 43 -3.14 -15.81 37.84
C GLY A 43 -2.41 -14.55 38.30
N SER A 44 -1.17 -14.32 37.85
CA SER A 44 -0.43 -13.10 38.16
C SER A 44 -0.93 -11.91 37.34
N ALA A 45 -0.65 -10.70 37.83
CA ALA A 45 -0.91 -9.48 37.06
C ALA A 45 -0.16 -9.48 35.72
N SER A 46 1.06 -10.04 35.69
CA SER A 46 1.88 -10.16 34.48
C SER A 46 1.22 -11.04 33.41
N ALA A 47 0.54 -12.12 33.79
CA ALA A 47 -0.22 -12.95 32.85
C ALA A 47 -1.37 -12.17 32.19
N GLY A 48 -2.12 -11.39 32.99
CA GLY A 48 -3.19 -10.53 32.46
C GLY A 48 -2.66 -9.44 31.51
N SER A 49 -1.54 -8.80 31.87
CA SER A 49 -0.88 -7.81 31.01
C SER A 49 -0.33 -8.41 29.72
N ALA A 50 0.25 -9.62 29.76
CA ALA A 50 0.74 -10.32 28.58
C ALA A 50 -0.39 -10.67 27.60
N SER A 51 -1.53 -11.17 28.10
CA SER A 51 -2.71 -11.44 27.28
C SER A 51 -3.26 -10.17 26.60
N THR A 52 -3.34 -9.08 27.36
CA THR A 52 -3.75 -7.76 26.83
C THR A 52 -2.78 -7.28 25.75
N LEU A 53 -1.47 -7.37 26.01
CA LEU A 53 -0.43 -6.96 25.07
C LEU A 53 -0.47 -7.76 23.76
N SER A 54 -0.65 -9.08 23.85
CA SER A 54 -0.87 -9.96 22.68
C SER A 54 -2.02 -9.49 21.81
N MET A 55 -3.17 -9.17 22.43
CA MET A 55 -4.36 -8.71 21.71
C MET A 55 -4.12 -7.35 21.04
N VAL A 56 -3.47 -6.42 21.75
CA VAL A 56 -3.12 -5.10 21.23
C VAL A 56 -2.16 -5.23 20.05
N TRP A 57 -1.09 -6.01 20.15
CA TRP A 57 -0.16 -6.18 19.04
C TRP A 57 -0.80 -6.80 17.81
N LYS A 58 -1.58 -7.87 17.98
CA LYS A 58 -2.29 -8.51 16.87
C LYS A 58 -3.20 -7.53 16.14
N THR A 59 -3.93 -6.71 16.90
CA THR A 59 -4.82 -5.70 16.33
C THR A 59 -4.03 -4.61 15.61
N ARG A 60 -2.98 -4.08 16.25
CA ARG A 60 -2.17 -2.98 15.69
C ARG A 60 -1.43 -3.37 14.42
N LEU A 61 -0.81 -4.55 14.38
CA LEU A 61 -0.11 -5.04 13.20
C LEU A 61 -1.05 -5.31 12.04
N ARG A 62 -2.23 -5.89 12.31
CA ARG A 62 -3.25 -6.08 11.30
C ARG A 62 -3.72 -4.75 10.72
N THR A 63 -4.09 -3.80 11.58
CA THR A 63 -4.54 -2.46 11.13
C THR A 63 -3.45 -1.74 10.34
N LEU A 64 -2.21 -1.78 10.81
CA LEU A 64 -1.08 -1.18 10.09
C LEU A 64 -0.88 -1.84 8.73
N GLY A 65 -0.91 -3.18 8.66
CA GLY A 65 -0.83 -3.91 7.41
C GLY A 65 -1.94 -3.53 6.43
N ASP A 66 -3.18 -3.50 6.90
CA ASP A 66 -4.36 -3.12 6.10
C ASP A 66 -4.25 -1.68 5.57
N ASP A 67 -3.77 -0.73 6.40
CA ASP A 67 -3.57 0.67 6.00
C ASP A 67 -2.48 0.83 4.93
N VAL A 68 -1.39 0.07 5.03
CA VAL A 68 -0.31 0.10 4.04
C VAL A 68 -0.73 -0.56 2.72
N VAL A 69 -1.50 -1.67 2.78
CA VAL A 69 -2.10 -2.29 1.57
C VAL A 69 -3.04 -1.31 0.87
N ARG A 70 -3.88 -0.60 1.65
CA ARG A 70 -4.78 0.42 1.12
C ARG A 70 -4.01 1.54 0.42
N LEU A 71 -2.96 2.06 1.05
CA LEU A 71 -2.07 3.04 0.42
C LEU A 71 -1.50 2.54 -0.90
N GLY A 72 -1.01 1.29 -0.95
CA GLY A 72 -0.47 0.70 -2.18
C GLY A 72 -1.51 0.59 -3.29
N THR A 73 -2.75 0.25 -2.94
CA THR A 73 -3.88 0.18 -3.87
C THR A 73 -4.25 1.57 -4.40
N ASP A 74 -4.31 2.57 -3.53
CA ASP A 74 -4.61 3.96 -3.90
C ASP A 74 -3.55 4.54 -4.85
N LEU A 75 -2.27 4.22 -4.63
CA LEU A 75 -1.17 4.57 -5.54
C LEU A 75 -1.35 3.91 -6.91
N GLY A 76 -1.71 2.63 -6.94
CA GLY A 76 -2.02 1.91 -8.18
C GLY A 76 -3.14 2.58 -8.99
N GLY A 77 -4.26 2.89 -8.34
CA GLY A 77 -5.38 3.58 -8.99
C GLY A 77 -5.00 4.98 -9.48
N THR A 78 -4.22 5.73 -8.71
CA THR A 78 -3.72 7.05 -9.11
C THR A 78 -2.82 6.96 -10.36
N ALA A 79 -1.94 5.97 -10.44
CA ALA A 79 -1.09 5.75 -11.60
C ALA A 79 -1.89 5.38 -12.86
N GLU A 80 -2.98 4.62 -12.72
CA GLU A 80 -3.91 4.32 -13.82
C GLU A 80 -4.62 5.58 -14.32
N GLU A 81 -5.08 6.44 -13.42
CA GLU A 81 -5.71 7.72 -13.78
C GLU A 81 -4.74 8.62 -14.54
N TYR A 82 -3.51 8.77 -14.07
CA TYR A 82 -2.48 9.54 -14.79
C TYR A 82 -2.18 8.96 -16.17
N ALA A 83 -2.05 7.65 -16.28
CA ALA A 83 -1.80 7.00 -17.58
C ALA A 83 -2.95 7.22 -18.56
N HIS A 84 -4.20 7.17 -18.08
CA HIS A 84 -5.38 7.44 -18.89
C HIS A 84 -5.43 8.89 -19.38
N ASN A 85 -5.15 9.84 -18.49
CA ASN A 85 -5.14 11.26 -18.80
C ASN A 85 -4.05 11.60 -19.84
N GLU A 86 -2.85 11.01 -19.70
CA GLU A 86 -1.76 11.22 -20.66
C GLU A 86 -2.08 10.66 -22.05
N ALA A 87 -2.67 9.45 -22.11
CA ALA A 87 -3.12 8.87 -23.38
C ALA A 87 -4.17 9.75 -24.08
N THR A 88 -5.11 10.30 -23.30
CA THR A 88 -6.14 11.21 -23.81
C THR A 88 -5.55 12.53 -24.30
N ALA A 89 -4.63 13.13 -23.55
CA ALA A 89 -3.94 14.35 -23.93
C ALA A 89 -3.17 14.17 -25.26
N ARG A 90 -2.42 13.07 -25.38
CA ARG A 90 -1.70 12.73 -26.62
C ARG A 90 -2.63 12.59 -27.82
N ALA A 91 -3.75 11.88 -27.67
CA ALA A 91 -4.73 11.71 -28.75
C ALA A 91 -5.36 13.05 -29.18
N ASN A 92 -5.61 13.95 -28.23
CA ASN A 92 -6.13 15.29 -28.51
C ASN A 92 -5.12 16.14 -29.27
N LEU A 93 -3.84 16.12 -28.87
CA LEU A 93 -2.75 16.81 -29.57
C LEU A 93 -2.56 16.29 -30.99
N GLU A 94 -2.51 14.97 -31.19
CA GLU A 94 -2.42 14.35 -32.51
C GLU A 94 -3.61 14.71 -33.42
N THR A 95 -4.79 14.92 -32.83
CA THR A 95 -5.99 15.35 -33.56
C THR A 95 -5.93 16.83 -33.93
N ALA A 96 -5.45 17.69 -33.02
CA ALA A 96 -5.25 19.12 -33.26
C ALA A 96 -4.23 19.36 -34.37
N ASP A 97 -3.08 18.67 -34.33
CA ASP A 97 -2.04 18.75 -35.36
C ASP A 97 -2.53 18.34 -36.75
N ARG A 98 -3.40 17.31 -36.82
CA ARG A 98 -4.03 16.86 -38.07
C ARG A 98 -5.09 17.82 -38.60
N ARG A 99 -5.67 18.67 -37.76
CA ARG A 99 -6.58 19.74 -38.19
C ARG A 99 -5.77 20.93 -38.70
N HIS A 100 -4.71 21.32 -38.00
CA HIS A 100 -3.82 22.40 -38.42
C HIS A 100 -3.24 22.14 -39.83
N ARG A 101 -2.66 20.95 -40.05
CA ARG A 101 -2.08 20.55 -41.35
C ARG A 101 -3.06 20.42 -42.52
N ARG A 102 -4.38 20.47 -42.28
CA ARG A 102 -5.41 20.43 -43.33
C ARG A 102 -5.90 21.82 -43.76
N HIS A 103 -5.47 22.86 -43.05
CA HIS A 103 -5.80 24.26 -43.34
C HIS A 103 -4.61 25.06 -43.89
N GLU A 104 -3.48 24.40 -44.13
CA GLU A 104 -2.31 24.89 -44.90
C GLU A 104 -2.33 24.33 -46.31
#